data_AF-A0A8J8C7G0-F1
#
_entry.id   AF-A0A8J8C7G0-F1
#
_cell.length_a   1.000
_cell.length_b   1.000
_cell.length_c   1.000
_cell.angle_alpha   90.00
_cell.angle_beta   90.00
_cell.angle_gamma   90.00
#
_symmetry.space_group_name_H-M   'P 1'
#
loop_
_entity.id
_entity.type
_entity.pdbx_description
1 polymer ?
#
loop_
_entity_poly.entity_id
_entity_poly.type
_entity_poly.pdbx_seq_one_letter_code
_entity_poly.pdbx_strand_id
1 'polypeptide(L)'
;MIPKGTIKRIMKENTNLNISAESVEKLVDILQEYIVTTTKLAEENAIKDKRKTIKGRDIENCDEERLRSKIIEISDRTEKVNILTREFLKVLSSELKRH
;
A
#
# COMPACT_ATOMS: atom_id res chain seq x y z
N MET A 1 9.44 16.11 -3.10
CA MET A 1 8.57 16.35 -1.93
C MET A 1 7.17 16.68 -2.42
N ILE A 2 6.13 16.01 -1.92
CA ILE A 2 4.74 16.25 -2.34
C ILE A 2 4.32 17.68 -1.90
N PRO A 3 3.76 18.53 -2.80
CA PRO A 3 3.41 19.89 -2.43
C PRO A 3 2.28 19.96 -1.38
N LYS A 4 2.62 20.43 -0.16
CA LYS A 4 1.68 20.57 0.97
C LYS A 4 0.40 21.34 0.61
N GLY A 5 0.51 22.41 -0.19
CA GLY A 5 -0.64 23.21 -0.62
C GLY A 5 -1.63 22.44 -1.49
N THR A 6 -1.15 21.55 -2.37
CA THR A 6 -2.01 20.69 -3.20
C THR A 6 -2.75 19.67 -2.33
N ILE A 7 -2.04 19.05 -1.39
CA ILE A 7 -2.64 18.12 -0.43
C ILE A 7 -3.71 18.81 0.42
N LYS A 8 -3.42 19.99 0.98
CA LYS A 8 -4.39 20.75 1.77
C LYS A 8 -5.65 21.10 0.96
N ARG A 9 -5.50 21.47 -0.32
CA ARG A 9 -6.65 21.76 -1.20
C ARG A 9 -7.54 20.54 -1.39
N ILE A 10 -6.96 19.39 -1.74
CA ILE A 10 -7.69 18.13 -1.89
C ILE A 10 -8.38 17.74 -0.58
N MET A 11 -7.68 17.83 0.56
CA MET A 11 -8.27 17.57 1.86
C MET A 11 -9.48 18.49 2.11
N LYS A 12 -9.37 19.78 1.77
CA LYS A 12 -10.43 20.76 2.01
C LYS A 12 -11.67 20.55 1.13
N GLU A 13 -11.49 20.07 -0.10
CA GLU A 13 -12.59 19.68 -0.99
C GLU A 13 -13.44 18.53 -0.42
N ASN A 14 -12.91 17.78 0.56
CA ASN A 14 -13.56 16.61 1.16
C ASN A 14 -14.02 16.84 2.61
N THR A 15 -13.93 18.06 3.15
CA THR A 15 -14.45 18.37 4.49
C THR A 15 -14.78 19.84 4.71
N ASN A 16 -15.83 20.09 5.49
CA ASN A 16 -16.18 21.43 5.95
C ASN A 16 -15.30 21.92 7.12
N LEU A 17 -14.53 21.03 7.77
CA LEU A 17 -13.67 21.38 8.89
C LEU A 17 -12.41 22.15 8.47
N ASN A 18 -11.78 22.84 9.42
CA ASN A 18 -10.46 23.41 9.24
C ASN A 18 -9.39 22.33 9.30
N ILE A 19 -8.33 22.50 8.53
CA ILE A 19 -7.21 21.56 8.44
C ILE A 19 -5.96 22.25 8.95
N SER A 20 -5.36 21.71 10.01
CA SER A 20 -4.11 22.20 10.59
C SER A 20 -2.92 21.91 9.66
N ALA A 21 -1.83 22.66 9.82
CA ALA A 21 -0.59 22.39 9.09
C ALA A 21 -0.02 21.00 9.43
N GLU A 22 -0.08 20.62 10.70
CA GLU A 22 0.39 19.31 11.19
C GLU A 22 -0.35 18.14 10.51
N SER A 23 -1.67 18.23 10.34
CA SER A 23 -2.43 17.17 9.64
C SER A 23 -2.00 17.02 8.19
N VAL A 24 -1.67 18.13 7.51
CA VAL A 24 -1.15 18.09 6.13
C VAL A 24 0.22 17.43 6.10
N GLU A 25 1.10 17.74 7.06
CA GLU A 25 2.43 17.14 7.17
C GLU A 25 2.35 15.63 7.38
N LYS A 26 1.53 15.18 8.34
CA LYS A 26 1.32 13.75 8.57
C LYS A 26 0.80 13.03 7.34
N LEU A 27 -0.13 13.62 6.60
CA LEU A 27 -0.62 13.00 5.36
C LEU A 27 0.46 12.96 4.27
N VAL A 28 1.29 13.99 4.16
CA VAL A 28 2.43 14.00 3.23
C VAL A 28 3.42 12.89 3.56
N ASP A 29 3.73 12.66 4.84
CA ASP A 29 4.63 11.58 5.26
C ASP A 29 4.07 10.21 4.87
N ILE A 30 2.79 9.96 5.14
CA ILE A 30 2.09 8.71 4.79
C ILE A 30 2.11 8.49 3.26
N LEU A 31 1.82 9.54 2.48
CA LEU A 31 1.81 9.44 1.02
C LEU A 31 3.21 9.18 0.46
N GLN A 32 4.26 9.75 1.05
CA GLN A 32 5.64 9.47 0.65
C GLN A 32 6.03 8.02 0.93
N GLU A 33 5.69 7.49 2.11
CA GLU A 33 5.91 6.09 2.46
C GLU A 33 5.18 5.15 1.49
N TYR A 34 3.94 5.51 1.13
CA TYR A 34 3.16 4.76 0.15
C TYR A 34 3.82 4.75 -1.24
N ILE A 35 4.29 5.90 -1.73
CA ILE A 35 5.02 5.97 -3.01
C ILE A 35 6.27 5.11 -2.97
N VAL A 36 7.07 5.18 -1.90
CA VAL A 36 8.30 4.39 -1.78
C VAL A 36 8.00 2.89 -1.80
N THR A 37 7.01 2.45 -1.02
CA THR A 37 6.65 1.03 -0.91
C THR A 37 6.09 0.50 -2.23
N THR A 38 5.15 1.21 -2.83
CA THR A 38 4.56 0.84 -4.13
C THR A 38 5.63 0.80 -5.23
N THR A 39 6.58 1.74 -5.24
CA THR A 39 7.65 1.75 -6.25
C THR A 39 8.54 0.52 -6.15
N LYS A 40 8.88 0.07 -4.92
CA LYS A 40 9.69 -1.14 -4.71
C LYS A 40 8.99 -2.41 -5.20
N LEU A 41 7.70 -2.56 -4.87
CA LEU A 41 6.91 -3.70 -5.34
C LEU A 41 6.75 -3.69 -6.87
N ALA A 42 6.50 -2.52 -7.45
CA ALA A 42 6.40 -2.36 -8.90
C ALA A 42 7.72 -2.67 -9.62
N GLU A 43 8.86 -2.33 -9.00
CA GLU A 43 10.18 -2.74 -9.47
C GLU A 43 10.35 -4.25 -9.48
N GLU A 44 9.98 -4.95 -8.39
CA GLU A 44 10.02 -6.43 -8.35
C GLU A 44 9.18 -7.05 -9.47
N ASN A 45 8.00 -6.49 -9.74
CA ASN A 45 7.12 -6.94 -10.83
C ASN A 45 7.74 -6.69 -12.22
N ALA A 46 8.39 -5.55 -12.41
CA ALA A 46 9.12 -5.27 -13.64
C ALA A 46 10.32 -6.22 -13.83
N ILE A 47 11.05 -6.54 -12.76
CA ILE A 47 12.20 -7.45 -12.77
C ILE A 47 11.77 -8.90 -13.07
N LYS A 48 10.66 -9.38 -12.50
CA LYS A 48 10.08 -10.70 -12.81
C LYS A 48 9.83 -10.87 -14.32
N ASP A 49 9.43 -9.78 -14.98
CA ASP A 49 9.21 -9.69 -16.44
C ASP A 49 10.49 -9.38 -17.25
N LYS A 50 11.68 -9.36 -16.62
CA LYS A 50 12.97 -9.00 -17.23
C LYS A 50 12.99 -7.60 -17.85
N ARG A 51 12.21 -6.65 -17.32
CA ARG A 51 12.16 -5.26 -17.76
C ARG A 51 13.01 -4.36 -16.88
N LYS A 52 13.44 -3.23 -17.45
CA LYS A 52 14.16 -2.14 -16.75
C LYS A 52 13.31 -0.88 -16.55
N THR A 53 12.02 -0.96 -16.85
CA THR A 53 11.09 0.17 -16.80
C THR A 53 9.79 -0.29 -16.15
N ILE A 54 9.41 0.41 -15.08
CA ILE A 54 8.12 0.26 -14.41
C ILE A 54 7.04 0.84 -15.32
N LYS A 55 5.95 0.09 -15.51
CA LYS A 55 4.77 0.48 -16.29
C LYS A 55 3.54 0.54 -15.38
N GLY A 56 2.45 1.14 -15.87
CA GLY A 56 1.18 1.25 -15.13
C GLY A 56 0.73 -0.10 -14.54
N ARG A 57 0.81 -1.18 -15.33
CA ARG A 57 0.48 -2.55 -14.88
C ARG A 57 1.26 -3.03 -13.66
N ASP A 58 2.49 -2.56 -13.46
CA ASP A 58 3.30 -2.95 -12.31
C ASP A 58 2.80 -2.30 -11.03
N ILE A 59 2.28 -1.06 -11.16
CA ILE A 59 1.65 -0.31 -10.07
C ILE A 59 0.27 -0.91 -9.75
N GLU A 60 -0.52 -1.25 -10.77
CA GLU A 60 -1.83 -1.90 -10.61
C GLU A 60 -1.70 -3.24 -9.84
N ASN A 61 -0.70 -4.04 -10.18
CA ASN A 61 -0.41 -5.30 -9.50
C ASN A 61 0.09 -5.14 -8.04
N CYS A 62 0.49 -3.93 -7.63
CA CYS A 62 0.97 -3.70 -6.26
C CYS A 62 -0.15 -3.76 -5.22
N ASP A 63 -1.39 -3.42 -5.55
CA ASP A 63 -2.45 -3.34 -4.52
C ASP A 63 -2.83 -4.73 -3.97
N GLU A 64 -2.83 -5.76 -4.82
CA GLU A 64 -2.98 -7.15 -4.41
C GLU A 64 -1.78 -7.63 -3.57
N GLU A 65 -0.56 -7.35 -4.02
CA GLU A 65 0.66 -7.72 -3.28
C GLU A 65 0.77 -6.97 -1.93
N ARG A 66 0.31 -5.73 -1.88
CA ARG A 66 0.26 -4.91 -0.66
C ARG A 66 -0.78 -5.43 0.32
N LEU A 67 -1.99 -5.76 -0.14
CA LEU A 67 -3.02 -6.36 0.69
C LEU A 67 -2.54 -7.70 1.26
N ARG A 68 -1.93 -8.53 0.41
CA ARG A 68 -1.30 -9.80 0.81
C ARG A 68 -0.20 -9.61 1.87
N SER A 69 0.70 -8.64 1.67
CA SER A 69 1.79 -8.36 2.61
C SER A 69 1.27 -7.91 3.98
N LYS A 70 0.22 -7.07 4.00
CA LYS A 70 -0.47 -6.68 5.24
C LYS A 70 -1.14 -7.86 5.95
N ILE A 71 -1.78 -8.77 5.20
CA ILE A 71 -2.37 -9.98 5.76
C ILE A 71 -1.31 -10.87 6.42
N ILE A 72 -0.14 -11.03 5.77
CA ILE A 72 0.98 -11.79 6.32
C ILE A 72 1.54 -11.10 7.57
N GLU A 73 1.78 -9.79 7.53
CA GLU A 73 2.28 -9.02 8.68
C GLU A 73 1.35 -9.14 9.90
N ILE A 74 0.03 -9.02 9.70
CA ILE A 74 -0.97 -9.17 10.76
C ILE A 74 -0.96 -10.61 11.30
N SER A 75 -0.90 -11.59 10.42
CA SER A 75 -0.77 -13.01 10.77
C SER A 75 0.49 -13.26 11.61
N ASP A 76 1.59 -12.60 11.30
CA ASP A 76 2.88 -12.80 11.96
C ASP A 76 2.97 -12.09 13.31
N ARG A 77 2.37 -10.90 13.44
CA ARG A 77 2.36 -10.10 14.69
C ARG A 77 1.42 -10.65 15.76
N THR A 78 0.47 -11.52 15.40
CA THR A 78 -0.54 -11.98 16.35
C THR A 78 -0.16 -13.35 16.92
N GLU A 79 0.58 -13.37 18.04
CA GLU A 79 0.98 -14.59 18.78
C GLU A 79 -0.20 -15.48 19.25
N LYS A 80 -1.46 -15.02 19.09
CA LYS A 80 -2.70 -15.71 19.54
C LYS A 80 -3.61 -16.19 18.40
N VAL A 81 -3.16 -16.17 17.16
CA VAL A 81 -3.95 -16.67 16.03
C VAL A 81 -3.74 -18.19 15.93
N ASN A 82 -4.82 -18.96 16.09
CA ASN A 82 -4.82 -20.42 15.90
C ASN A 82 -4.17 -20.75 14.54
N ILE A 83 -3.31 -21.79 14.50
CA ILE A 83 -2.65 -22.32 13.29
C ILE A 83 -3.62 -22.39 12.10
N LEU A 84 -4.88 -22.78 12.33
CA LEU A 84 -5.90 -22.83 11.28
C LEU A 84 -6.16 -21.46 10.63
N THR A 85 -6.29 -20.39 11.41
CA THR A 85 -6.54 -19.04 10.90
C THR A 85 -5.34 -18.51 10.12
N ARG A 86 -4.12 -18.88 10.52
CA ARG A 86 -2.87 -18.56 9.80
C ARG A 86 -2.84 -19.23 8.43
N GLU A 87 -3.16 -20.51 8.36
CA GLU A 87 -3.29 -21.25 7.10
C GLU A 87 -4.44 -20.70 6.24
N PHE A 88 -5.57 -20.32 6.84
CA PHE A 88 -6.70 -19.72 6.13
C PHE A 88 -6.34 -18.37 5.48
N LEU A 89 -5.60 -17.52 6.19
CA LEU A 89 -5.12 -16.24 5.66
C LEU A 89 -4.09 -16.42 4.54
N LYS A 90 -3.22 -17.44 4.64
CA LYS A 90 -2.30 -17.80 3.54
C LYS A 90 -3.05 -18.25 2.30
N VAL A 91 -4.05 -19.12 2.46
CA VAL A 91 -4.92 -19.62 1.38
C VAL A 91 -5.71 -18.48 0.72
N LEU A 92 -6.33 -17.59 1.52
CA LEU A 92 -7.00 -16.39 1.01
C LEU A 92 -6.03 -15.51 0.21
N SER A 93 -4.79 -15.35 0.68
CA SER A 93 -3.78 -14.58 -0.06
C SER A 93 -3.34 -15.24 -1.37
N SER A 94 -3.41 -16.57 -1.47
CA SER A 94 -3.07 -17.29 -2.69
C SER A 94 -4.21 -17.32 -3.71
N GLU A 95 -5.47 -17.30 -3.26
CA GLU A 95 -6.65 -17.24 -4.15
C GLU A 95 -6.83 -15.85 -4.77
N LEU A 96 -6.29 -14.79 -4.16
CA LEU A 96 -6.20 -13.46 -4.80
C LEU A 96 -5.42 -13.45 -6.12
N LYS A 97 -4.54 -14.43 -6.38
CA LYS A 97 -3.80 -14.55 -7.66
C LYS A 97 -4.62 -15.11 -8.83
N ARG A 98 -5.83 -15.62 -8.60
CA ARG A 98 -6.59 -16.40 -9.59
C ARG A 98 -7.61 -15.57 -10.39
N HIS A 99 -7.72 -14.27 -10.15
CA HIS A 99 -8.63 -13.38 -10.88
C HIS A 99 -7.90 -12.24 -11.57
#